data_AF-A0A316QKL5-F1
#
_entry.id   AF-A0A316QKL5-F1
#
_cell.length_a   1.000
_cell.length_b   1.000
_cell.length_c   1.000
_cell.angle_alpha   90.00
_cell.angle_beta   90.00
_cell.angle_gamma   90.00
#
_symmetry.space_group_name_H-M   'P 1'
#
loop_
_entity.id
_entity.type
_entity.pdbx_description
1 polymer ?
#
loop_
_entity_poly.entity_id
_entity_poly.type
_entity_poly.pdbx_seq_one_letter_code
_entity_poly.pdbx_strand_id
1 'polypeptide(L)'
;MDFILLTQNSTPIFQYVVKLLGVIMNVIFEFLDLIGIPNIGLSIILFTIVIYLLLMPLTIKQQKFSKLSAKMNPEIQAIQAKYKGKQDNESMLAMNAETKQVYAKYGVSPSGSCVQLLIQMPILFALYRVIYSMPAYVTKLGDAFGVLADKIMSAADGVEYVKGMSAAAYYAKNFDIAGNTRNAIIDTLNKVSSTDMATLSEKFGLADLTYNGSLILSNGSTRGLIDTYNNFLGLNIGNTPMDTIRSSFASNNYLLLIGAVMIPVLAALTQWINYKLMPQAPSNDNSNAKKGDMADSMQQSMKMMNTVMPIMSAWFCLTLPAGMGLYWVIGAVVRSIQQIAINKHIDKMDVDAEIAKNIEKYNEKMKKKGIDPAKLNAAARTNTKNISSKTAYKNTASNKPAKTAEEKAAAIKESTEYYNKNAKPGSLAAKANMVKQYNEKNNK
;
A
#
# COMPACT_ATOMS: atom_id res chain seq x y z
N MET A 1 -16.34 30.60 -2.44
CA MET A 1 -15.46 29.48 -2.86
C MET A 1 -15.64 28.35 -1.85
N ASP A 2 -16.75 27.61 -1.96
CA ASP A 2 -17.11 26.51 -1.06
C ASP A 2 -16.38 25.21 -1.42
N PHE A 3 -15.07 25.18 -1.20
CA PHE A 3 -14.25 23.98 -1.35
C PHE A 3 -14.17 23.21 -0.03
N ILE A 4 -15.25 22.59 0.44
CA ILE A 4 -15.23 21.53 1.46
C ILE A 4 -16.60 20.86 1.50
N LEU A 5 -16.67 19.61 1.01
CA LEU A 5 -17.46 18.46 1.51
C LEU A 5 -17.86 17.49 0.39
N LEU A 6 -16.84 16.90 -0.22
CA LEU A 6 -16.99 15.66 -0.98
C LEU A 6 -16.54 14.51 -0.07
N THR A 7 -17.53 13.95 0.65
CA THR A 7 -17.47 12.80 1.58
C THR A 7 -16.17 12.71 2.40
N GLN A 8 -16.17 13.39 3.55
CA GLN A 8 -15.16 13.19 4.59
C GLN A 8 -15.21 11.73 5.09
N ASN A 9 -14.20 10.96 4.72
CA ASN A 9 -13.80 9.78 5.47
C ASN A 9 -12.87 10.24 6.61
N SER A 10 -13.07 9.71 7.81
CA SER A 10 -12.80 10.30 9.14
C SER A 10 -11.32 10.47 9.56
N THR A 11 -10.38 10.61 8.62
CA THR A 11 -8.98 10.90 8.96
C THR A 11 -8.54 12.23 8.34
N PRO A 12 -8.25 13.27 9.15
CA PRO A 12 -7.98 14.63 8.64
C PRO A 12 -6.80 14.70 7.67
N ILE A 13 -5.82 13.80 7.80
CA ILE A 13 -4.65 13.72 6.91
C ILE A 13 -5.04 13.28 5.49
N PHE A 14 -5.98 12.34 5.36
CA PHE A 14 -6.40 11.81 4.06
C PHE A 14 -7.02 12.90 3.17
N GLN A 15 -7.78 13.82 3.77
CA GLN A 15 -8.39 14.94 3.05
C GLN A 15 -7.34 15.85 2.41
N TYR A 16 -6.24 16.16 3.10
CA TYR A 16 -5.17 16.99 2.55
C TYR A 16 -4.44 16.30 1.41
N VAL A 17 -4.19 14.99 1.54
CA VAL A 17 -3.57 14.20 0.46
C VAL A 17 -4.46 14.24 -0.78
N VAL A 18 -5.76 13.94 -0.62
CA VAL A 18 -6.71 13.96 -1.74
C VAL A 18 -6.77 15.34 -2.40
N LYS A 19 -6.83 16.43 -1.62
CA LYS A 19 -6.81 17.80 -2.14
C LYS A 19 -5.54 18.08 -2.96
N LEU A 20 -4.38 17.73 -2.43
CA LEU A 20 -3.10 17.93 -3.13
C LEU A 20 -3.07 17.15 -4.46
N LEU A 21 -3.46 15.88 -4.45
CA LEU A 21 -3.52 15.06 -5.67
C LEU A 21 -4.57 15.61 -6.65
N GLY A 22 -5.70 16.13 -6.16
CA GLY A 22 -6.70 16.81 -6.97
C GLY A 22 -6.16 18.04 -7.69
N VAL A 23 -5.39 18.89 -6.99
CA VAL A 23 -4.73 20.06 -7.60
C VAL A 23 -3.75 19.63 -8.68
N ILE A 24 -2.93 18.60 -8.42
CA ILE A 24 -1.99 18.07 -9.42
C ILE A 24 -2.76 17.57 -10.65
N MET A 25 -3.87 16.86 -10.46
CA MET A 25 -4.72 16.39 -11.57
C MET A 25 -5.30 17.56 -12.37
N ASN A 26 -5.81 18.60 -11.70
CA ASN A 26 -6.36 19.78 -12.39
C ASN A 26 -5.30 20.49 -13.24
N VAL A 27 -4.12 20.73 -12.66
CA VAL A 27 -3.01 21.40 -13.37
C VAL A 27 -2.58 20.60 -14.60
N ILE A 28 -2.53 19.28 -14.50
CA ILE A 28 -2.21 18.41 -15.64
C ILE A 28 -3.30 18.50 -16.72
N PHE A 29 -4.57 18.48 -16.31
CA PHE A 29 -5.68 18.60 -17.26
C PHE A 29 -5.68 19.96 -17.96
N GLU A 30 -5.48 21.05 -17.21
CA GLU A 30 -5.37 22.41 -17.76
C GLU A 30 -4.18 22.55 -18.71
N PHE A 31 -3.05 21.90 -18.41
CA PHE A 31 -1.92 21.85 -19.33
C PHE A 31 -2.28 21.13 -20.64
N LEU A 32 -2.97 19.99 -20.56
CA LEU A 32 -3.42 19.25 -21.75
C LEU A 32 -4.45 20.03 -22.57
N ASP A 33 -5.33 20.77 -21.90
CA ASP A 33 -6.28 21.68 -22.53
C ASP A 33 -5.57 22.85 -23.23
N LEU A 34 -4.54 23.44 -22.60
CA LEU A 34 -3.72 24.52 -23.18
C LEU A 34 -3.07 24.10 -24.51
N ILE A 35 -2.59 22.86 -24.61
CA ILE A 35 -1.99 22.32 -25.83
C ILE A 35 -3.03 21.73 -26.81
N GLY A 36 -4.32 21.92 -26.55
CA GLY A 36 -5.42 21.56 -27.44
C GLY A 36 -5.81 20.08 -27.44
N ILE A 37 -5.35 19.30 -26.45
CA ILE A 37 -5.68 17.86 -26.31
C ILE A 37 -6.26 17.54 -24.92
N PRO A 38 -7.36 18.20 -24.49
CA PRO A 38 -7.97 17.95 -23.19
C PRO A 38 -8.48 16.52 -23.10
N ASN A 39 -7.76 15.70 -22.32
CA ASN A 39 -8.01 14.27 -22.26
C ASN A 39 -7.69 13.74 -20.87
N ILE A 40 -8.69 13.14 -20.25
CA ILE A 40 -8.56 12.60 -18.90
C ILE A 40 -7.65 11.36 -18.89
N GLY A 41 -7.72 10.49 -19.90
CA GLY A 41 -6.84 9.32 -19.97
C GLY A 41 -5.37 9.71 -20.00
N LEU A 42 -5.01 10.71 -20.81
CA LEU A 42 -3.67 11.31 -20.82
C LEU A 42 -3.35 11.99 -19.48
N SER A 43 -4.33 12.66 -18.86
CA SER A 43 -4.16 13.25 -17.53
C SER A 43 -3.77 12.20 -16.50
N ILE A 44 -4.43 11.04 -16.49
CA ILE A 44 -4.11 9.91 -15.61
C ILE A 44 -2.69 9.39 -15.88
N ILE A 45 -2.26 9.29 -17.14
CA ILE A 45 -0.90 8.84 -17.49
C ILE A 45 0.15 9.80 -16.94
N LEU A 46 0.04 11.09 -17.25
CA LEU A 46 0.98 12.12 -16.79
C LEU A 46 0.98 12.21 -15.27
N PHE A 47 -0.20 12.20 -14.67
CA PHE A 47 -0.37 12.20 -13.22
C PHE A 47 0.39 11.05 -12.58
N THR A 48 0.24 9.84 -13.13
CA THR A 48 0.90 8.64 -12.62
C THR A 48 2.42 8.81 -12.66
N ILE A 49 2.97 9.27 -13.79
CA ILE A 49 4.41 9.52 -13.94
C ILE A 49 4.88 10.54 -12.90
N VAL A 50 4.19 11.67 -12.75
CA VAL A 50 4.56 12.73 -11.79
C VAL A 50 4.59 12.20 -10.36
N ILE A 51 3.55 11.48 -9.91
CA ILE A 51 3.52 10.93 -8.55
C ILE A 51 4.65 9.94 -8.33
N TYR A 52 4.92 9.05 -9.29
CA TYR A 52 6.02 8.11 -9.15
C TYR A 52 7.39 8.79 -9.12
N LEU A 53 7.58 9.88 -9.87
CA LEU A 53 8.80 10.69 -9.80
C LEU A 53 8.95 11.36 -8.42
N LEU A 54 7.88 11.94 -7.87
CA LEU A 54 7.89 12.55 -6.53
C LEU A 54 8.20 11.52 -5.43
N LEU A 55 7.73 10.28 -5.59
CA LEU A 55 7.97 9.18 -4.65
C LEU A 55 9.32 8.47 -4.86
N MET A 56 10.06 8.77 -5.93
CA MET A 56 11.34 8.14 -6.25
C MET A 56 12.37 8.09 -5.09
N PRO A 57 12.62 9.17 -4.32
CA PRO A 57 13.58 9.09 -3.20
C PRO A 57 13.12 8.13 -2.10
N LEU A 58 11.82 8.00 -1.89
CA LEU A 58 11.25 7.03 -0.96
C LEU A 58 11.39 5.61 -1.52
N THR A 59 11.09 5.39 -2.80
CA THR A 59 11.20 4.05 -3.41
C THR A 59 12.64 3.56 -3.40
N ILE A 60 13.65 4.42 -3.65
CA ILE A 60 15.07 4.04 -3.52
C ILE A 60 15.39 3.53 -2.10
N LYS A 61 14.91 4.20 -1.06
CA LYS A 61 15.10 3.77 0.34
C LYS A 61 14.42 2.42 0.61
N GLN A 62 13.20 2.23 0.11
CA GLN A 62 12.47 0.97 0.23
C GLN A 62 13.19 -0.18 -0.48
N GLN A 63 13.74 0.05 -1.68
CA GLN A 63 14.48 -0.97 -2.42
C GLN A 63 15.80 -1.32 -1.76
N LYS A 64 16.52 -0.33 -1.21
CA LYS A 64 17.74 -0.59 -0.43
C LYS A 64 17.45 -1.49 0.78
N PHE A 65 16.36 -1.19 1.49
CA PHE A 65 15.88 -2.03 2.59
C PHE A 65 15.55 -3.46 2.12
N SER A 66 14.88 -3.61 0.98
CA SER A 66 14.54 -4.91 0.38
C SER A 66 15.79 -5.73 0.06
N LYS A 67 16.82 -5.12 -0.56
CA LYS A 67 18.08 -5.80 -0.89
C LYS A 67 18.85 -6.26 0.35
N LEU A 68 18.95 -5.41 1.38
CA LEU A 68 19.57 -5.79 2.66
C LEU A 68 18.80 -6.94 3.33
N SER A 69 17.46 -6.91 3.26
CA SER A 69 16.61 -7.99 3.77
C SER A 69 16.82 -9.29 3.01
N ALA A 70 17.00 -9.24 1.69
CA ALA A 70 17.29 -10.42 0.87
C ALA A 70 18.64 -11.06 1.25
N LYS A 71 19.68 -10.26 1.52
CA LYS A 71 20.99 -10.76 2.01
C LYS A 71 20.90 -11.33 3.43
N MET A 72 20.02 -10.78 4.25
CA MET A 72 19.77 -11.22 5.62
C MET A 72 18.97 -12.54 5.70
N ASN A 73 18.03 -12.76 4.78
CA ASN A 73 17.09 -13.89 4.84
C ASN A 73 17.75 -15.28 5.05
N PRO A 74 18.88 -15.62 4.42
CA PRO A 74 19.57 -16.89 4.68
C PRO A 74 20.03 -17.06 6.14
N GLU A 75 20.47 -15.98 6.81
CA GLU A 75 20.83 -16.04 8.24
C GLU A 75 19.60 -16.28 9.13
N ILE A 76 18.47 -15.66 8.79
CA ILE A 76 17.19 -15.90 9.48
C ILE A 76 16.73 -17.35 9.29
N GLN A 77 16.83 -17.89 8.07
CA GLN A 77 16.49 -19.29 7.77
C GLN A 77 17.40 -20.26 8.54
N ALA A 78 18.70 -19.96 8.66
CA ALA A 78 19.62 -20.77 9.45
C ALA A 78 19.27 -20.78 10.95
N ILE A 79 18.87 -19.63 11.50
CA ILE A 79 18.36 -19.54 12.88
C ILE A 79 17.08 -20.37 13.03
N GLN A 80 16.11 -20.21 12.12
CA GLN A 80 14.87 -20.99 12.17
C GLN A 80 15.14 -22.50 12.10
N ALA A 81 16.07 -22.94 11.25
CA ALA A 81 16.48 -24.34 11.15
C ALA A 81 17.12 -24.84 12.46
N LYS A 82 17.96 -24.02 13.11
CA LYS A 82 18.62 -24.33 14.40
C LYS A 82 17.62 -24.56 15.55
N TYR A 83 16.48 -23.88 15.51
CA TYR A 83 15.42 -23.98 16.53
C TYR A 83 14.22 -24.83 16.09
N LYS A 84 14.28 -25.46 14.91
CA LYS A 84 13.20 -26.28 14.38
C LYS A 84 12.79 -27.38 15.36
N GLY A 85 11.48 -27.50 15.61
CA GLY A 85 10.92 -28.50 16.53
C GLY A 85 11.09 -28.18 18.03
N LYS A 86 11.70 -27.06 18.39
CA LYS A 86 11.81 -26.61 19.79
C LYS A 86 10.66 -25.66 20.12
N GLN A 87 9.84 -26.03 21.08
CA GLN A 87 8.71 -25.21 21.55
C GLN A 87 8.87 -24.73 23.00
N ASP A 88 10.02 -24.98 23.63
CA ASP A 88 10.29 -24.46 24.96
C ASP A 88 10.45 -22.94 24.95
N ASN A 89 9.97 -22.29 26.01
CA ASN A 89 9.95 -20.83 26.13
C ASN A 89 11.37 -20.23 26.04
N GLU A 90 12.38 -20.93 26.54
CA GLU A 90 13.79 -20.51 26.47
C GLU A 90 14.32 -20.53 25.03
N SER A 91 14.05 -21.60 24.27
CA SER A 91 14.44 -21.70 22.86
C SER A 91 13.75 -20.64 22.01
N MET A 92 12.49 -20.33 22.28
CA MET A 92 11.78 -19.25 21.58
C MET A 92 12.34 -17.86 21.92
N LEU A 93 12.70 -17.62 23.18
CA LEU A 93 13.38 -16.39 23.60
C LEU A 93 14.76 -16.25 22.95
N ALA A 94 15.54 -17.33 22.90
CA ALA A 94 16.85 -17.36 22.26
C ALA A 94 16.74 -17.14 20.75
N MET A 95 15.81 -17.81 20.08
CA MET A 95 15.53 -17.63 18.65
C MET A 95 15.18 -16.17 18.33
N ASN A 96 14.30 -15.56 19.12
CA ASN A 96 13.91 -14.15 18.95
C ASN A 96 15.10 -13.21 19.19
N ALA A 97 15.98 -13.50 20.15
CA ALA A 97 17.17 -12.70 20.42
C ALA A 97 18.20 -12.78 19.29
N GLU A 98 18.51 -13.98 18.79
CA GLU A 98 19.41 -14.18 17.64
C GLU A 98 18.86 -13.51 16.39
N THR A 99 17.56 -13.71 16.12
CA THR A 99 16.85 -13.08 15.00
C THR A 99 16.96 -11.55 15.07
N LYS A 100 16.76 -10.95 16.25
CA LYS A 100 16.88 -9.51 16.45
C LYS A 100 18.30 -8.98 16.22
N GLN A 101 19.33 -9.75 16.58
CA GLN A 101 20.72 -9.38 16.31
C GLN A 101 21.02 -9.38 14.81
N VAL A 102 20.50 -10.37 14.08
CA VAL A 102 20.60 -10.41 12.62
C VAL A 102 19.90 -9.20 11.99
N TYR A 103 18.66 -8.87 12.39
CA TYR A 103 17.99 -7.65 11.94
C TYR A 103 18.84 -6.38 12.20
N ALA A 104 19.46 -6.28 13.38
CA ALA A 104 20.32 -5.16 13.74
C ALA A 104 21.60 -5.08 12.89
N LYS A 105 22.24 -6.23 12.60
CA LYS A 105 23.44 -6.33 11.75
C LYS A 105 23.18 -5.73 10.37
N TYR A 106 22.04 -6.04 9.77
CA TYR A 106 21.68 -5.58 8.43
C TYR A 106 21.00 -4.20 8.42
N GLY A 107 20.70 -3.61 9.58
CA GLY A 107 20.00 -2.32 9.68
C GLY A 107 18.54 -2.37 9.19
N VAL A 108 17.94 -3.56 9.17
CA VAL A 108 16.56 -3.80 8.71
C VAL A 108 15.65 -4.14 9.90
N SER A 109 14.33 -4.06 9.72
CA SER A 109 13.35 -4.34 10.77
C SER A 109 12.25 -5.27 10.29
N PRO A 110 11.66 -6.10 11.16
CA PRO A 110 10.50 -6.92 10.79
C PRO A 110 9.32 -6.09 10.24
N SER A 111 9.17 -4.85 10.70
CA SER A 111 8.12 -3.91 10.26
C SER A 111 8.45 -3.13 8.99
N GLY A 112 9.70 -3.13 8.52
CA GLY A 112 10.08 -2.31 7.37
C GLY A 112 9.40 -2.75 6.07
N SER A 113 9.13 -4.05 5.93
CA SER A 113 8.42 -4.61 4.77
C SER A 113 6.94 -4.20 4.72
N CYS A 114 6.27 -3.99 5.85
CA CYS A 114 4.87 -3.55 5.86
C CYS A 114 4.71 -2.02 5.74
N VAL A 115 5.76 -1.24 6.02
CA VAL A 115 5.76 0.22 5.85
C VAL A 115 5.54 0.63 4.39
N GLN A 116 6.04 -0.15 3.43
CA GLN A 116 5.78 0.11 2.01
C GLN A 116 4.29 0.03 1.67
N LEU A 117 3.60 -1.01 2.16
CA LEU A 117 2.16 -1.16 1.97
C LEU A 117 1.38 -0.02 2.66
N LEU A 118 1.77 0.35 3.88
CA LEU A 118 1.13 1.42 4.64
C LEU A 118 1.22 2.79 3.97
N ILE A 119 2.31 3.08 3.26
CA ILE A 119 2.45 4.34 2.51
C ILE A 119 1.70 4.27 1.18
N GLN A 120 1.70 3.10 0.52
CA GLN A 120 1.04 2.92 -0.77
C GLN A 120 -0.49 2.99 -0.66
N MET A 121 -1.08 2.46 0.41
CA MET A 121 -2.54 2.37 0.57
C MET A 121 -3.24 3.74 0.58
N PRO A 122 -2.81 4.76 1.36
CA PRO A 122 -3.39 6.10 1.30
C PRO A 122 -3.29 6.74 -0.08
N ILE A 123 -2.17 6.55 -0.78
CA ILE A 123 -1.98 7.10 -2.12
C ILE A 123 -2.92 6.43 -3.12
N LEU A 124 -3.07 5.11 -3.05
CA LEU A 124 -4.01 4.34 -3.88
C LEU A 124 -5.47 4.78 -3.64
N PHE A 125 -5.89 4.92 -2.38
CA PHE A 125 -7.25 5.36 -2.06
C PHE A 125 -7.50 6.82 -2.42
N ALA A 126 -6.52 7.70 -2.20
CA ALA A 126 -6.64 9.09 -2.59
C ALA A 126 -6.74 9.23 -4.10
N LEU A 127 -6.01 8.38 -4.84
CA LEU A 127 -6.10 8.32 -6.29
C LEU A 127 -7.40 7.80 -6.82
N TYR A 128 -7.88 6.70 -6.23
CA TYR A 128 -9.20 6.20 -6.50
C TYR A 128 -10.25 7.29 -6.31
N ARG A 129 -10.15 8.09 -5.24
CA ARG A 129 -11.07 9.19 -4.98
C ARG A 129 -11.03 10.27 -6.05
N VAL A 130 -9.84 10.67 -6.50
CA VAL A 130 -9.65 11.71 -7.52
C VAL A 130 -10.20 11.27 -8.88
N ILE A 131 -9.87 10.05 -9.32
CA ILE A 131 -10.36 9.52 -10.60
C ILE A 131 -11.87 9.25 -10.53
N TYR A 132 -12.35 8.70 -9.42
CA TYR A 132 -13.76 8.33 -9.27
C TYR A 132 -14.69 9.54 -9.18
N SER A 133 -14.27 10.66 -8.59
CA SER A 133 -15.04 11.93 -8.60
C SER A 133 -14.30 13.01 -9.35
N MET A 134 -13.92 12.72 -10.60
CA MET A 134 -13.15 13.67 -11.39
C MET A 134 -13.75 15.07 -11.53
N PRO A 135 -15.08 15.25 -11.71
CA PRO A 135 -15.68 16.58 -11.80
C PRO A 135 -15.44 17.44 -10.55
N ALA A 136 -15.16 16.83 -9.41
CA ALA A 136 -14.82 17.55 -8.19
C ALA A 136 -13.43 18.20 -8.20
N TYR A 137 -12.52 17.65 -8.99
CA TYR A 137 -11.11 18.01 -8.97
C TYR A 137 -10.67 18.69 -10.26
N VAL A 138 -11.33 18.39 -11.38
CA VAL A 138 -11.07 19.02 -12.68
C VAL A 138 -12.13 20.09 -12.92
N THR A 139 -11.76 21.37 -12.79
CA THR A 139 -12.72 22.49 -12.78
C THR A 139 -13.56 22.55 -14.04
N LYS A 140 -12.95 22.46 -15.23
CA LYS A 140 -13.68 22.49 -16.51
C LYS A 140 -14.70 21.35 -16.64
N LEU A 141 -14.36 20.17 -16.11
CA LEU A 141 -15.26 19.03 -16.10
C LEU A 141 -16.39 19.25 -15.08
N GLY A 142 -16.05 19.73 -13.89
CA GLY A 142 -16.99 20.10 -12.82
C GLY A 142 -18.02 21.13 -13.25
N ASP A 143 -17.59 22.18 -13.94
CA ASP A 143 -18.47 23.23 -14.44
C ASP A 143 -19.39 22.70 -15.54
N ALA A 144 -18.87 21.90 -16.47
CA ALA A 144 -19.68 21.28 -17.52
C ALA A 144 -20.78 20.38 -16.93
N PHE A 145 -20.45 19.50 -15.97
CA PHE A 145 -21.47 18.74 -15.24
C PHE A 145 -22.37 19.62 -14.39
N GLY A 146 -21.84 20.74 -13.87
CA GLY A 146 -22.58 21.71 -13.09
C GLY A 146 -23.74 22.32 -13.86
N VAL A 147 -23.52 22.72 -15.12
CA VAL A 147 -24.59 23.23 -16.00
C VAL A 147 -25.70 22.19 -16.18
N LEU A 148 -25.35 20.91 -16.35
CA LEU A 148 -26.34 19.82 -16.43
C LEU A 148 -27.12 19.68 -15.12
N ALA A 149 -26.40 19.68 -13.99
CA ALA A 149 -27.00 19.55 -12.67
C ALA A 149 -27.95 20.71 -12.36
N ASP A 150 -27.59 21.94 -12.71
CA ASP A 150 -28.42 23.13 -12.51
C ASP A 150 -29.73 23.05 -13.33
N LYS A 151 -29.64 22.54 -14.58
CA LYS A 151 -30.83 22.29 -15.42
C LYS A 151 -31.75 21.24 -14.80
N ILE A 152 -31.19 20.14 -14.30
CA ILE A 152 -31.95 19.06 -13.66
C ILE A 152 -32.59 19.55 -12.35
N MET A 153 -31.85 20.29 -11.52
CA MET A 153 -32.37 20.85 -10.26
C MET A 153 -33.53 21.82 -10.47
N SER A 154 -33.55 22.49 -11.63
CA SER A 154 -34.63 23.41 -12.00
C SER A 154 -35.89 22.70 -12.50
N ALA A 155 -35.83 21.40 -12.77
CA ALA A 155 -36.97 20.60 -13.19
C ALA A 155 -37.78 20.07 -11.98
N ALA A 156 -39.10 20.04 -12.10
CA ALA A 156 -40.00 19.74 -10.98
C ALA A 156 -39.76 18.38 -10.30
N ASP A 157 -39.38 17.34 -11.06
CA ASP A 157 -39.06 15.99 -10.56
C ASP A 157 -37.57 15.63 -10.69
N GLY A 158 -36.71 16.59 -11.08
CA GLY A 158 -35.34 16.28 -11.50
C GLY A 158 -34.46 15.70 -10.39
N VAL A 159 -34.52 16.29 -9.19
CA VAL A 159 -33.75 15.81 -8.03
C VAL A 159 -34.18 14.39 -7.63
N GLU A 160 -35.49 14.15 -7.53
CA GLU A 160 -36.04 12.86 -7.11
C GLU A 160 -35.78 11.77 -8.16
N TYR A 161 -35.90 12.12 -9.44
CA TYR A 161 -35.59 11.22 -10.54
C TYR A 161 -34.12 10.77 -10.50
N VAL A 162 -33.18 11.71 -10.36
CA VAL A 162 -31.75 11.38 -10.27
C VAL A 162 -31.47 10.56 -8.99
N LYS A 163 -32.07 10.92 -7.85
CA LYS A 163 -31.92 10.16 -6.60
C LYS A 163 -32.42 8.72 -6.71
N GLY A 164 -33.43 8.46 -7.56
CA GLY A 164 -33.96 7.13 -7.85
C GLY A 164 -33.10 6.26 -8.78
N MET A 165 -32.06 6.82 -9.42
CA MET A 165 -31.19 6.06 -10.30
C MET A 165 -30.27 5.11 -9.52
N SER A 166 -29.92 3.97 -10.12
CA SER A 166 -28.97 3.01 -9.52
C SER A 166 -27.61 3.65 -9.20
N ALA A 167 -27.16 4.58 -10.05
CA ALA A 167 -25.92 5.34 -9.86
C ALA A 167 -25.94 6.25 -8.62
N ALA A 168 -27.13 6.70 -8.17
CA ALA A 168 -27.28 7.56 -7.00
C ALA A 168 -27.19 6.81 -5.67
N ALA A 169 -27.27 5.48 -5.68
CA ALA A 169 -27.27 4.66 -4.45
C ALA A 169 -26.05 4.94 -3.55
N TYR A 170 -24.87 5.15 -4.16
CA TYR A 170 -23.64 5.47 -3.43
C TYR A 170 -23.62 6.88 -2.84
N TYR A 171 -24.49 7.77 -3.33
CA TYR A 171 -24.57 9.19 -2.98
C TYR A 171 -25.84 9.55 -2.23
N ALA A 172 -26.69 8.58 -1.87
CA ALA A 172 -27.98 8.81 -1.21
C ALA A 172 -27.87 9.78 -0.02
N LYS A 173 -26.84 9.59 0.82
CA LYS A 173 -26.56 10.48 1.97
C LYS A 173 -26.22 11.91 1.55
N ASN A 174 -25.59 12.13 0.40
CA ASN A 174 -25.25 13.45 -0.08
C ASN A 174 -26.49 14.25 -0.52
N PHE A 175 -27.55 13.57 -0.97
CA PHE A 175 -28.83 14.23 -1.28
C PHE A 175 -29.52 14.78 -0.02
N ASP A 176 -29.28 14.16 1.15
CA ASP A 176 -29.92 14.54 2.41
C ASP A 176 -29.12 15.62 3.19
N ILE A 177 -27.90 15.96 2.74
CA ILE A 177 -27.07 17.00 3.37
C ILE A 177 -27.45 18.36 2.77
N ALA A 178 -27.80 19.31 3.65
CA ALA A 178 -28.13 20.67 3.27
C ALA A 178 -27.01 21.32 2.43
N GLY A 179 -27.37 21.87 1.27
CA GLY A 179 -26.45 22.53 0.34
C GLY A 179 -25.62 21.58 -0.55
N ASN A 180 -25.78 20.26 -0.43
CA ASN A 180 -24.96 19.29 -1.18
C ASN A 180 -25.67 18.61 -2.35
N THR A 181 -26.96 18.89 -2.56
CA THR A 181 -27.80 18.28 -3.61
C THR A 181 -27.20 18.44 -5.01
N ARG A 182 -26.67 19.64 -5.34
CA ARG A 182 -26.02 19.91 -6.63
C ARG A 182 -24.84 18.97 -6.88
N ASN A 183 -23.97 18.83 -5.90
CA ASN A 183 -22.81 17.95 -6.00
C ASN A 183 -23.23 16.47 -6.04
N ALA A 184 -24.28 16.09 -5.31
CA ALA A 184 -24.82 14.72 -5.36
C ALA A 184 -25.34 14.38 -6.77
N ILE A 185 -25.98 15.32 -7.45
CA ILE A 185 -26.38 15.18 -8.85
C ILE A 185 -25.15 15.06 -9.74
N ILE A 186 -24.15 15.95 -9.63
CA ILE A 186 -22.90 15.88 -10.42
C ILE A 186 -22.20 14.52 -10.23
N ASP A 187 -22.05 14.07 -8.99
CA ASP A 187 -21.43 12.78 -8.66
C ASP A 187 -22.21 11.61 -9.26
N THR A 188 -23.55 11.71 -9.32
CA THR A 188 -24.43 10.71 -9.93
C THR A 188 -24.27 10.72 -11.45
N LEU A 189 -24.34 11.89 -12.10
CA LEU A 189 -24.14 12.07 -13.54
C LEU A 189 -22.76 11.59 -14.00
N ASN A 190 -21.74 11.70 -13.15
CA ASN A 190 -20.41 11.17 -13.44
C ASN A 190 -20.33 9.63 -13.42
N LYS A 191 -21.38 8.95 -12.95
CA LYS A 191 -21.46 7.48 -12.84
C LYS A 191 -22.50 6.84 -13.72
N VAL A 192 -23.39 7.62 -14.33
CA VAL A 192 -24.37 7.06 -15.25
C VAL A 192 -23.66 6.53 -16.50
N SER A 193 -24.19 5.47 -17.08
CA SER A 193 -23.69 4.97 -18.37
C SER A 193 -24.00 5.98 -19.49
N SER A 194 -23.35 5.84 -20.64
CA SER A 194 -23.67 6.68 -21.81
C SER A 194 -25.13 6.55 -22.24
N THR A 195 -25.73 5.37 -22.05
CA THR A 195 -27.15 5.11 -22.30
C THR A 195 -28.04 5.87 -21.32
N ASP A 196 -27.77 5.77 -20.03
CA ASP A 196 -28.53 6.47 -18.98
C ASP A 196 -28.41 7.99 -19.13
N MET A 197 -27.23 8.48 -19.56
CA MET A 197 -27.02 9.90 -19.88
C MET A 197 -27.87 10.35 -21.07
N ALA A 198 -28.02 9.52 -22.10
CA ALA A 198 -28.91 9.82 -23.22
C ALA A 198 -30.38 9.92 -22.77
N THR A 199 -30.83 9.01 -21.91
CA THR A 199 -32.18 9.05 -21.32
C THR A 199 -32.41 10.31 -20.48
N LEU A 200 -31.42 10.69 -19.65
CA LEU A 200 -31.46 11.95 -18.90
C LEU A 200 -31.52 13.16 -19.82
N SER A 201 -30.74 13.13 -20.89
CA SER A 201 -30.69 14.20 -21.88
C SER A 201 -32.02 14.42 -22.58
N GLU A 202 -32.69 13.33 -22.98
CA GLU A 202 -34.03 13.38 -23.57
C GLU A 202 -35.06 13.91 -22.57
N LYS A 203 -35.06 13.41 -21.33
CA LYS A 203 -36.04 13.78 -20.31
C LYS A 203 -35.95 15.25 -19.89
N PHE A 204 -34.73 15.76 -19.68
CA PHE A 204 -34.52 17.10 -19.11
C PHE A 204 -34.06 18.15 -20.15
N GLY A 205 -33.97 17.76 -21.43
CA GLY A 205 -33.54 18.65 -22.50
C GLY A 205 -32.10 19.12 -22.31
N LEU A 206 -31.17 18.18 -22.12
CA LEU A 206 -29.77 18.48 -21.85
C LEU A 206 -28.90 18.58 -23.12
N ALA A 207 -29.43 18.16 -24.27
CA ALA A 207 -28.66 18.00 -25.50
C ALA A 207 -28.05 19.30 -26.04
N ASP A 208 -28.75 20.42 -25.87
CA ASP A 208 -28.34 21.73 -26.40
C ASP A 208 -27.55 22.58 -25.40
N LEU A 209 -27.27 22.05 -24.20
CA LEU A 209 -26.53 22.78 -23.19
C LEU A 209 -25.06 22.92 -23.60
N THR A 210 -24.55 24.13 -23.45
CA THR A 210 -23.17 24.49 -23.79
C THR A 210 -22.39 24.99 -22.59
N TYR A 211 -21.08 24.79 -22.61
CA TYR A 211 -20.13 25.39 -21.68
C TYR A 211 -18.96 25.93 -22.50
N ASN A 212 -18.62 27.21 -22.31
CA ASN A 212 -17.62 27.94 -23.11
C ASN A 212 -17.82 27.79 -24.63
N GLY A 213 -19.07 27.85 -25.10
CA GLY A 213 -19.42 27.77 -26.52
C GLY A 213 -19.37 26.37 -27.14
N SER A 214 -19.02 25.33 -26.36
CA SER A 214 -19.00 23.93 -26.80
C SER A 214 -20.16 23.15 -26.21
N LEU A 215 -20.73 22.20 -26.96
CA LEU A 215 -21.77 21.30 -26.45
C LEU A 215 -21.21 20.44 -25.30
N ILE A 216 -21.99 20.27 -24.24
CA ILE A 216 -21.57 19.47 -23.09
C ILE A 216 -21.72 17.98 -23.39
N LEU A 217 -22.89 17.60 -23.91
CA LEU A 217 -23.22 16.23 -24.33
C LEU A 217 -23.05 16.11 -25.84
N SER A 218 -22.63 14.92 -26.30
CA SER A 218 -22.58 14.65 -27.73
C SER A 218 -23.97 14.59 -28.33
N ASN A 219 -24.09 15.06 -29.56
CA ASN A 219 -25.23 14.80 -30.42
C ASN A 219 -24.78 14.04 -31.67
N GLY A 220 -25.71 13.69 -32.56
CA GLY A 220 -25.41 12.86 -33.74
C GLY A 220 -24.40 13.45 -34.74
N SER A 221 -23.98 14.72 -34.57
CA SER A 221 -23.04 15.39 -35.51
C SER A 221 -21.82 15.99 -34.82
N THR A 222 -21.91 16.32 -33.53
CA THR A 222 -20.87 17.02 -32.79
C THR A 222 -20.57 16.29 -31.48
N ARG A 223 -19.29 16.02 -31.24
CA ARG A 223 -18.83 15.41 -30.00
C ARG A 223 -18.85 16.44 -28.87
N GLY A 224 -19.51 16.13 -27.76
CA GLY A 224 -19.60 17.00 -26.60
C GLY A 224 -18.31 17.00 -25.77
N LEU A 225 -18.21 17.96 -24.85
CA LEU A 225 -17.08 18.10 -23.94
C LEU A 225 -16.87 16.84 -23.08
N ILE A 226 -17.94 16.27 -22.50
CA ILE A 226 -17.83 15.10 -21.62
C ILE A 226 -17.24 13.91 -22.38
N ASP A 227 -17.69 13.67 -23.60
CA ASP A 227 -17.17 12.61 -24.46
C ASP A 227 -15.79 12.92 -25.00
N THR A 228 -15.45 14.18 -25.25
CA THR A 228 -14.11 14.58 -25.67
C THR A 228 -13.10 14.33 -24.56
N TYR A 229 -13.41 14.76 -23.33
CA TYR A 229 -12.54 14.61 -22.17
C TYR A 229 -12.37 13.14 -21.76
N ASN A 230 -13.43 12.34 -21.80
CA ASN A 230 -13.41 10.94 -21.36
C ASN A 230 -12.92 9.94 -22.42
N ASN A 231 -12.64 10.37 -23.65
CA ASN A 231 -12.28 9.46 -24.73
C ASN A 231 -10.79 9.19 -24.80
N PHE A 232 -10.36 8.01 -24.39
CA PHE A 232 -8.98 7.59 -24.48
C PHE A 232 -8.86 6.39 -25.43
N LEU A 233 -8.16 6.57 -26.56
CA LEU A 233 -7.98 5.55 -27.59
C LEU A 233 -9.31 4.93 -28.09
N GLY A 234 -10.37 5.76 -28.16
CA GLY A 234 -11.72 5.33 -28.54
C GLY A 234 -12.57 4.79 -27.38
N LEU A 235 -11.96 4.50 -26.23
CA LEU A 235 -12.67 4.03 -25.04
C LEU A 235 -13.15 5.21 -24.20
N ASN A 236 -14.40 5.15 -23.73
CA ASN A 236 -14.85 6.05 -22.68
C ASN A 236 -14.33 5.53 -21.34
N ILE A 237 -13.41 6.26 -20.73
CA ILE A 237 -12.76 5.88 -19.48
C ILE A 237 -13.69 5.88 -18.25
N GLY A 238 -14.86 6.52 -18.37
CA GLY A 238 -15.90 6.52 -17.36
C GLY A 238 -16.68 5.22 -17.32
N ASN A 239 -16.76 4.48 -18.42
CA ASN A 239 -17.42 3.18 -18.49
C ASN A 239 -16.52 2.08 -17.93
N THR A 240 -17.12 0.99 -17.44
CA THR A 240 -16.35 -0.19 -17.05
C THR A 240 -15.93 -0.98 -18.30
N PRO A 241 -14.77 -1.66 -18.28
CA PRO A 241 -14.41 -2.54 -19.38
C PRO A 241 -15.42 -3.67 -19.59
N MET A 242 -16.06 -4.19 -18.53
CA MET A 242 -17.13 -5.17 -18.67
C MET A 242 -18.31 -4.65 -19.50
N ASP A 243 -18.80 -3.44 -19.21
CA ASP A 243 -19.93 -2.85 -19.96
C ASP A 243 -19.53 -2.55 -21.40
N THR A 244 -18.29 -2.10 -21.60
CA THR A 244 -17.73 -1.85 -22.94
C THR A 244 -17.61 -3.15 -23.74
N ILE A 245 -17.17 -4.25 -23.12
CA ILE A 245 -17.09 -5.57 -23.75
C ILE A 245 -18.49 -6.04 -24.19
N ARG A 246 -19.47 -5.97 -23.28
CA ARG A 246 -20.86 -6.41 -23.58
C ARG A 246 -21.48 -5.60 -24.70
N SER A 247 -21.38 -4.27 -24.65
CA SER A 247 -21.93 -3.37 -25.67
C SER A 247 -21.19 -3.46 -27.01
N SER A 248 -19.86 -3.62 -26.99
CA SER A 248 -19.06 -3.77 -28.21
C SER A 248 -19.33 -5.10 -28.92
N PHE A 249 -19.57 -6.17 -28.16
CA PHE A 249 -19.98 -7.46 -28.72
C PHE A 249 -21.36 -7.36 -29.39
N ALA A 250 -22.33 -6.69 -28.75
CA ALA A 250 -23.66 -6.49 -29.32
C ALA A 250 -23.67 -5.58 -30.58
N SER A 251 -22.74 -4.64 -30.67
CA SER A 251 -22.62 -3.68 -31.78
C SER A 251 -21.60 -4.08 -32.85
N ASN A 252 -21.00 -5.27 -32.76
CA ASN A 252 -19.92 -5.75 -33.65
C ASN A 252 -18.71 -4.78 -33.74
N ASN A 253 -18.46 -3.99 -32.70
CA ASN A 253 -17.32 -3.07 -32.65
C ASN A 253 -16.08 -3.76 -32.09
N TYR A 254 -15.39 -4.53 -32.93
CA TYR A 254 -14.24 -5.33 -32.51
C TYR A 254 -13.04 -4.49 -32.03
N LEU A 255 -12.87 -3.25 -32.50
CA LEU A 255 -11.76 -2.40 -32.06
C LEU A 255 -11.95 -1.98 -30.59
N LEU A 256 -13.15 -1.51 -30.23
CA LEU A 256 -13.48 -1.18 -28.83
C LEU A 256 -13.48 -2.43 -27.94
N LEU A 257 -13.94 -3.57 -28.47
CA LEU A 257 -13.88 -4.85 -27.76
C LEU A 257 -12.44 -5.20 -27.37
N ILE A 258 -11.51 -5.15 -28.33
CA ILE A 258 -10.10 -5.43 -28.09
C ILE A 258 -9.54 -4.43 -27.06
N GLY A 259 -9.81 -3.14 -27.24
CA GLY A 259 -9.36 -2.10 -26.30
C GLY A 259 -9.81 -2.37 -24.86
N ALA A 260 -11.08 -2.74 -24.68
CA ALA A 260 -11.65 -3.02 -23.36
C ALA A 260 -11.07 -4.31 -22.74
N VAL A 261 -10.86 -5.37 -23.52
CA VAL A 261 -10.23 -6.62 -23.05
C VAL A 261 -8.76 -6.41 -22.69
N MET A 262 -8.06 -5.53 -23.39
CA MET A 262 -6.64 -5.26 -23.14
C MET A 262 -6.40 -4.67 -21.75
N ILE A 263 -7.32 -3.89 -21.18
CA ILE A 263 -7.15 -3.28 -19.84
C ILE A 263 -6.91 -4.34 -18.74
N PRO A 264 -7.80 -5.31 -18.48
CA PRO A 264 -7.60 -6.33 -17.46
C PRO A 264 -6.45 -7.29 -17.78
N VAL A 265 -6.20 -7.59 -19.07
CA VAL A 265 -5.07 -8.43 -19.51
C VAL A 265 -3.74 -7.76 -19.19
N LEU A 266 -3.57 -6.49 -19.58
CA LEU A 266 -2.38 -5.72 -19.27
C LEU A 266 -2.22 -5.53 -17.76
N ALA A 267 -3.30 -5.34 -17.01
CA ALA A 267 -3.23 -5.22 -15.56
C ALA A 267 -2.67 -6.51 -14.93
N ALA A 268 -3.17 -7.68 -15.33
CA ALA A 268 -2.64 -8.97 -14.86
C ALA A 268 -1.17 -9.16 -15.23
N LEU A 269 -0.83 -8.95 -16.50
CA LEU A 269 0.53 -9.15 -17.03
C LEU A 269 1.54 -8.22 -16.36
N THR A 270 1.23 -6.94 -16.27
CA THR A 270 2.12 -5.94 -15.67
C THR A 270 2.30 -6.17 -14.17
N GLN A 271 1.28 -6.66 -13.48
CA GLN A 271 1.37 -6.99 -12.07
C GLN A 271 2.21 -8.25 -11.82
N TRP A 272 2.09 -9.24 -12.70
CA TRP A 272 2.96 -10.42 -12.71
C TRP A 272 4.43 -10.06 -13.00
N ILE A 273 4.69 -9.13 -13.93
CA ILE A 273 6.03 -8.62 -14.21
C ILE A 273 6.62 -7.91 -12.98
N ASN A 274 5.86 -7.00 -12.34
CA ASN A 274 6.32 -6.31 -11.13
C ASN A 274 6.70 -7.29 -10.02
N TYR A 275 5.93 -8.36 -9.85
CA TYR A 275 6.25 -9.41 -8.90
C TYR A 275 7.60 -10.08 -9.23
N LYS A 276 7.86 -10.43 -10.49
CA LYS A 276 9.15 -11.02 -10.90
C LYS A 276 10.35 -10.10 -10.71
N LEU A 277 10.14 -8.78 -10.76
CA LEU A 277 11.20 -7.80 -10.56
C LEU A 277 11.51 -7.51 -9.09
N MET A 278 10.63 -7.92 -8.16
CA MET A 278 10.89 -7.82 -6.73
C MET A 278 11.84 -8.94 -6.27
N PRO A 279 12.82 -8.64 -5.40
CA PRO A 279 13.70 -9.65 -4.81
C PRO A 279 12.88 -10.75 -4.14
N GLN A 280 12.99 -11.97 -4.65
CA GLN A 280 12.34 -13.14 -4.06
C GLN A 280 13.20 -13.68 -2.92
N ALA A 281 12.56 -14.09 -1.82
CA ALA A 281 13.25 -14.91 -0.83
C ALA A 281 13.59 -16.27 -1.47
N PRO A 282 14.78 -16.84 -1.23
CA PRO A 282 15.14 -18.15 -1.74
C PRO A 282 14.12 -19.19 -1.25
N SER A 283 13.52 -19.90 -2.20
CA SER A 283 12.57 -20.98 -1.97
C SER A 283 13.29 -22.19 -1.39
N ASN A 284 12.86 -22.64 -0.21
CA ASN A 284 13.27 -23.94 0.32
C ASN A 284 12.39 -25.02 -0.32
N ASP A 285 12.94 -25.71 -1.32
CA ASP A 285 12.33 -26.86 -2.00
C ASP A 285 12.45 -28.15 -1.15
N ASN A 286 12.10 -28.09 0.14
CA ASN A 286 12.02 -29.28 0.97
C ASN A 286 10.58 -29.78 1.01
N SER A 287 10.26 -30.68 0.09
CA SER A 287 8.97 -31.36 -0.11
C SER A 287 8.52 -32.27 1.06
N ASN A 288 9.22 -32.28 2.19
CA ASN A 288 8.95 -33.11 3.36
C ASN A 288 8.82 -32.33 4.68
N ALA A 289 8.37 -31.07 4.64
CA ALA A 289 8.02 -30.32 5.85
C ALA A 289 6.55 -30.57 6.26
N LYS A 290 6.32 -31.03 7.50
CA LYS A 290 4.98 -31.12 8.08
C LYS A 290 4.36 -29.72 8.16
N LYS A 291 3.14 -29.57 7.65
CA LYS A 291 2.28 -28.38 7.82
C LYS A 291 2.26 -27.93 9.28
N GLY A 292 2.88 -26.78 9.60
CA GLY A 292 2.85 -26.21 10.94
C GLY A 292 3.92 -25.16 11.27
N ASP A 293 4.96 -25.00 10.44
CA ASP A 293 6.07 -24.10 10.75
C ASP A 293 5.80 -22.63 10.34
N MET A 294 6.26 -21.67 11.16
CA MET A 294 6.18 -20.20 10.91
C MET A 294 6.87 -19.78 9.60
N ALA A 295 7.85 -20.56 9.12
CA ALA A 295 8.52 -20.33 7.83
C ALA A 295 7.62 -20.73 6.64
N ASP A 296 6.89 -21.84 6.76
CA ASP A 296 5.97 -22.33 5.74
C ASP A 296 4.77 -21.38 5.61
N SER A 297 4.28 -20.84 6.72
CA SER A 297 3.18 -19.86 6.71
C SER A 297 3.57 -18.56 5.98
N MET A 298 4.82 -18.11 6.14
CA MET A 298 5.35 -16.95 5.41
C MET A 298 5.51 -17.24 3.91
N GLN A 299 6.07 -18.40 3.54
CA GLN A 299 6.25 -18.79 2.14
C GLN A 299 4.91 -19.00 1.42
N GLN A 300 3.93 -19.61 2.11
CA GLN A 300 2.60 -19.81 1.57
C GLN A 300 1.82 -18.49 1.42
N SER A 301 2.01 -17.54 2.34
CA SER A 301 1.47 -16.18 2.22
C SER A 301 2.03 -15.46 0.99
N MET A 302 3.35 -15.55 0.74
CA MET A 302 3.97 -15.01 -0.46
C MET A 302 3.40 -15.67 -1.73
N LYS A 303 3.37 -17.01 -1.78
CA LYS A 303 2.83 -17.75 -2.94
C LYS A 303 1.37 -17.36 -3.23
N MET A 304 0.56 -17.21 -2.19
CA MET A 304 -0.83 -16.74 -2.32
C MET A 304 -0.89 -15.33 -2.94
N MET A 305 -0.09 -14.39 -2.42
CA MET A 305 -0.01 -13.03 -2.96
C MET A 305 0.38 -13.03 -4.44
N ASN A 306 1.31 -13.90 -4.84
CA ASN A 306 1.87 -13.90 -6.19
C ASN A 306 0.93 -14.50 -7.23
N THR A 307 0.13 -15.50 -6.83
CA THR A 307 -0.81 -16.18 -7.72
C THR A 307 -2.16 -15.46 -7.78
N VAL A 308 -2.68 -14.97 -6.65
CA VAL A 308 -4.03 -14.41 -6.58
C VAL A 308 -4.07 -12.96 -7.03
N MET A 309 -3.03 -12.18 -6.73
CA MET A 309 -3.08 -10.74 -6.91
C MET A 309 -3.19 -10.29 -8.39
N PRO A 310 -2.53 -10.93 -9.37
CA PRO A 310 -2.76 -10.63 -10.79
C PRO A 310 -4.20 -10.93 -11.24
N ILE A 311 -4.80 -12.02 -10.75
CA ILE A 311 -6.18 -12.39 -11.07
C ILE A 311 -7.16 -11.37 -10.49
N MET A 312 -6.96 -10.98 -9.23
CA MET A 312 -7.74 -9.92 -8.58
C MET A 312 -7.57 -8.58 -9.29
N SER A 313 -6.36 -8.25 -9.73
CA SER A 313 -6.08 -7.04 -10.51
C SER A 313 -6.86 -7.04 -11.82
N ALA A 314 -6.90 -8.16 -12.53
CA ALA A 314 -7.72 -8.31 -13.74
C ALA A 314 -9.20 -8.09 -13.42
N TRP A 315 -9.71 -8.73 -12.37
CA TRP A 315 -11.10 -8.62 -11.94
C TRP A 315 -11.49 -7.17 -11.57
N PHE A 316 -10.65 -6.48 -10.79
CA PHE A 316 -10.88 -5.07 -10.45
C PHE A 316 -10.84 -4.19 -11.69
N CYS A 317 -9.88 -4.38 -12.58
CA CYS A 317 -9.79 -3.57 -13.80
C CYS A 317 -10.94 -3.86 -14.76
N LEU A 318 -11.58 -5.02 -14.66
CA LEU A 318 -12.74 -5.38 -15.46
C LEU A 318 -14.04 -4.77 -14.92
N THR A 319 -14.14 -4.57 -13.61
CA THR A 319 -15.37 -4.12 -12.92
C THR A 319 -15.37 -2.64 -12.54
N LEU A 320 -14.20 -2.03 -12.38
CA LEU A 320 -14.06 -0.59 -12.13
C LEU A 320 -14.06 0.20 -13.44
N PRO A 321 -14.30 1.53 -13.39
CA PRO A 321 -14.18 2.39 -14.58
C PRO A 321 -12.83 2.21 -15.28
N ALA A 322 -12.82 2.24 -16.61
CA ALA A 322 -11.63 2.01 -17.42
C ALA A 322 -10.47 2.97 -17.09
N GLY A 323 -10.76 4.20 -16.64
CA GLY A 323 -9.75 5.13 -16.12
C GLY A 323 -8.98 4.61 -14.90
N MET A 324 -9.63 3.85 -14.02
CA MET A 324 -8.96 3.16 -12.90
C MET A 324 -8.06 2.04 -13.38
N GLY A 325 -8.51 1.26 -14.37
CA GLY A 325 -7.70 0.21 -14.99
C GLY A 325 -6.48 0.80 -15.70
N LEU A 326 -6.65 1.90 -16.42
CA LEU A 326 -5.56 2.64 -17.07
C LEU A 326 -4.51 3.09 -16.05
N TYR A 327 -4.92 3.68 -14.93
CA TYR A 327 -4.02 4.02 -13.84
C TYR A 327 -3.23 2.79 -13.34
N TRP A 328 -3.90 1.66 -13.16
CA TRP A 328 -3.27 0.44 -12.67
C TRP A 328 -2.18 -0.07 -13.62
N VAL A 329 -2.49 -0.13 -14.91
CA VAL A 329 -1.57 -0.55 -15.97
C VAL A 329 -0.37 0.39 -16.06
N ILE A 330 -0.63 1.70 -16.16
CA ILE A 330 0.43 2.71 -16.31
C ILE A 330 1.29 2.77 -15.06
N GLY A 331 0.68 2.72 -13.88
CA GLY A 331 1.41 2.67 -12.62
C GLY A 331 2.30 1.43 -12.56
N ALA A 332 1.82 0.27 -13.02
CA ALA A 332 2.61 -0.95 -13.07
C ALA A 332 3.80 -0.84 -14.05
N VAL A 333 3.60 -0.22 -15.22
CA VAL A 333 4.66 0.06 -16.20
C VAL A 333 5.70 1.02 -15.63
N VAL A 334 5.28 2.16 -15.08
CA VAL A 334 6.17 3.17 -14.49
C VAL A 334 6.95 2.55 -13.32
N ARG A 335 6.29 1.78 -12.45
CA ARG A 335 6.96 1.04 -11.38
C ARG A 335 8.00 0.06 -11.91
N SER A 336 7.70 -0.68 -12.99
CA SER A 336 8.66 -1.63 -13.57
C SER A 336 9.89 -0.90 -14.13
N ILE A 337 9.70 0.21 -14.83
CA ILE A 337 10.80 1.05 -15.32
C ILE A 337 11.64 1.59 -14.16
N GLN A 338 10.98 2.16 -13.13
CA GLN A 338 11.65 2.64 -11.93
C GLN A 338 12.41 1.52 -11.21
N GLN A 339 11.80 0.34 -11.06
CA GLN A 339 12.41 -0.80 -10.41
C GLN A 339 13.69 -1.22 -11.13
N ILE A 340 13.68 -1.28 -12.47
CA ILE A 340 14.87 -1.60 -13.26
C ILE A 340 15.96 -0.53 -13.06
N ALA A 341 15.60 0.75 -13.13
CA ALA A 341 16.55 1.85 -12.95
C ALA A 341 17.15 1.87 -11.53
N ILE A 342 16.32 1.69 -10.51
CA ILE A 342 16.71 1.67 -9.10
C ILE A 342 17.55 0.43 -8.79
N ASN A 343 17.17 -0.76 -9.27
CA ASN A 343 17.96 -1.98 -9.10
C ASN A 343 19.35 -1.81 -9.71
N LYS A 344 19.44 -1.29 -10.94
CA LYS A 344 20.73 -1.00 -11.58
C LYS A 344 21.60 -0.03 -10.78
N HIS A 345 21.00 0.93 -10.09
CA HIS A 345 21.73 1.85 -9.21
C HIS A 345 22.18 1.17 -7.90
N ILE A 346 21.29 0.41 -7.26
CA ILE A 346 21.55 -0.27 -5.98
C ILE A 346 22.49 -1.48 -6.17
N ASP A 347 22.56 -2.06 -7.36
CA ASP A 347 23.51 -3.14 -7.71
C ASP A 347 24.96 -2.68 -7.76
N LYS A 348 25.18 -1.39 -7.94
CA LYS A 348 26.51 -0.77 -7.81
C LYS A 348 26.89 -0.44 -6.38
N MET A 349 25.96 -0.56 -5.42
CA MET A 349 26.24 -0.30 -4.02
C MET A 349 27.02 -1.47 -3.41
N ASP A 350 28.10 -1.16 -2.69
CA ASP A 350 28.79 -2.14 -1.87
C ASP A 350 27.90 -2.49 -0.66
N VAL A 351 27.23 -3.64 -0.76
CA VAL A 351 26.33 -4.15 0.25
C VAL A 351 27.08 -4.44 1.56
N ASP A 352 28.33 -4.90 1.47
CA ASP A 352 29.13 -5.27 2.64
C ASP A 352 29.62 -4.02 3.38
N ALA A 353 30.02 -2.97 2.64
CA ALA A 353 30.31 -1.66 3.23
C ALA A 353 29.07 -1.04 3.92
N GLU A 354 27.88 -1.19 3.34
CA GLU A 354 26.65 -0.71 3.97
C GLU A 354 26.29 -1.52 5.24
N ILE A 355 26.49 -2.84 5.23
CA ILE A 355 26.33 -3.68 6.41
C ILE A 355 27.31 -3.23 7.51
N ALA A 356 28.58 -3.00 7.16
CA ALA A 356 29.58 -2.49 8.10
C ALA A 356 29.16 -1.16 8.74
N LYS A 357 28.67 -0.21 7.92
CA LYS A 357 28.13 1.07 8.39
C LYS A 357 26.91 0.91 9.29
N ASN A 358 26.03 -0.04 9.00
CA ASN A 358 24.86 -0.33 9.84
C ASN A 358 25.26 -0.93 11.19
N ILE A 359 26.25 -1.83 11.20
CA ILE A 359 26.83 -2.39 12.43
C ILE A 359 27.47 -1.29 13.27
N GLU A 360 28.24 -0.39 12.67
CA GLU A 360 28.86 0.75 13.35
C GLU A 360 27.81 1.67 14.00
N LYS A 361 26.80 2.10 13.22
CA LYS A 361 25.67 2.89 13.73
C LYS A 361 24.92 2.19 14.85
N TYR A 362 24.72 0.88 14.74
CA TYR A 362 24.09 0.08 15.80
C TYR A 362 24.95 0.11 17.07
N ASN A 363 26.26 -0.15 16.94
CA ASN A 363 27.20 -0.16 18.06
C ASN A 363 27.28 1.21 18.74
N GLU A 364 27.33 2.31 17.98
CA GLU A 364 27.25 3.67 18.54
C GLU A 364 25.95 3.91 19.29
N LYS A 365 24.81 3.49 18.72
CA LYS A 365 23.50 3.64 19.36
C LYS A 365 23.41 2.83 20.65
N MET A 366 24.06 1.68 20.73
CA MET A 366 24.15 0.86 21.94
C MET A 366 25.08 1.49 22.98
N LYS A 367 26.26 1.98 22.56
CA LYS A 367 27.17 2.77 23.42
C LYS A 367 26.47 4.00 24.02
N LYS A 368 25.72 4.76 23.21
CA LYS A 368 24.90 5.91 23.67
C LYS A 368 23.80 5.53 24.66
N LYS A 369 23.37 4.27 24.69
CA LYS A 369 22.41 3.73 25.66
C LYS A 369 23.09 3.10 26.89
N GLY A 370 24.42 3.19 27.00
CA GLY A 370 25.19 2.57 28.07
C GLY A 370 25.29 1.05 27.97
N ILE A 371 25.00 0.47 26.80
CA ILE A 371 25.01 -0.98 26.58
C ILE A 371 26.23 -1.33 25.73
N ASP A 372 27.16 -2.12 26.29
CA ASP A 372 28.32 -2.62 25.56
C ASP A 372 27.89 -3.69 24.53
N PRO A 373 28.09 -3.45 23.21
CA PRO A 373 27.74 -4.42 22.17
C PRO A 373 28.42 -5.79 22.34
N ALA A 374 29.64 -5.81 22.89
CA ALA A 374 30.38 -7.05 23.11
C ALA A 374 29.74 -7.90 24.22
N LYS A 375 29.24 -7.26 25.28
CA LYS A 375 28.53 -7.94 26.37
C LYS A 375 27.14 -8.44 25.96
N LEU A 376 26.45 -7.73 25.07
CA LEU A 376 25.15 -8.15 24.55
C LEU A 376 25.26 -9.40 23.66
N ASN A 377 26.26 -9.45 22.78
CA ASN A 377 26.54 -10.61 21.92
C ASN A 377 27.07 -11.80 22.74
N ALA A 378 27.88 -11.55 23.77
CA ALA A 378 28.32 -12.57 24.70
C ALA A 378 27.17 -13.14 25.54
N ALA A 379 26.26 -12.31 26.06
CA ALA A 379 25.11 -12.77 26.85
C ALA A 379 24.14 -13.66 26.04
N ALA A 380 23.88 -13.33 24.77
CA ALA A 380 23.10 -14.19 23.88
C ALA A 380 23.78 -15.55 23.64
N ARG A 381 25.10 -15.56 23.41
CA ARG A 381 25.88 -16.80 23.25
C ARG A 381 25.98 -17.63 24.53
N THR A 382 26.01 -17.00 25.69
CA THR A 382 26.12 -17.68 26.99
C THR A 382 24.86 -18.49 27.31
N ASN A 383 23.68 -18.00 26.93
CA ASN A 383 22.42 -18.76 27.02
C ASN A 383 22.35 -19.91 25.99
N THR A 384 23.04 -19.82 24.85
CA THR A 384 23.05 -20.90 23.82
C THR A 384 24.00 -22.05 24.13
N LYS A 385 25.07 -21.83 24.90
CA LYS A 385 25.97 -22.92 25.32
C LYS A 385 25.33 -23.88 26.33
N ASN A 386 24.43 -23.39 27.18
CA ASN A 386 23.72 -24.23 28.16
C ASN A 386 22.58 -25.06 27.55
N ILE A 387 22.12 -24.74 26.34
CA ILE A 387 21.09 -25.54 25.63
C ILE A 387 21.73 -26.69 24.85
N SER A 388 23.01 -26.57 24.45
CA SER A 388 23.77 -27.62 23.76
C SER A 388 24.27 -28.76 24.66
N SER A 389 24.12 -28.66 25.99
CA SER A 389 24.72 -29.60 26.94
C SER A 389 23.72 -30.49 27.69
N LYS A 390 22.51 -30.74 27.15
CA LYS A 390 21.62 -31.76 27.72
C LYS A 390 21.92 -33.20 27.28
N THR A 391 22.77 -33.40 26.26
CA THR A 391 23.23 -34.75 25.85
C THR A 391 24.58 -35.16 26.45
N ALA A 392 25.28 -34.24 27.12
CA ALA A 392 26.52 -34.55 27.85
C ALA A 392 26.34 -34.57 29.38
N TYR A 393 25.12 -34.46 29.89
CA TYR A 393 24.81 -34.51 31.32
C TYR A 393 24.58 -35.94 31.84
N LYS A 394 25.43 -36.88 31.41
CA LYS A 394 25.49 -38.21 32.04
C LYS A 394 26.87 -38.74 32.37
N ASN A 395 27.98 -38.10 31.95
CA ASN A 395 29.31 -38.59 32.35
C ASN A 395 30.33 -37.44 32.39
N THR A 396 30.41 -36.76 33.54
CA THR A 396 31.61 -36.19 34.20
C THR A 396 31.15 -35.25 35.31
N ALA A 397 30.54 -35.84 36.32
CA ALA A 397 30.50 -35.25 37.65
C ALA A 397 31.85 -35.50 38.31
N SER A 398 32.86 -34.69 37.99
CA SER A 398 34.10 -34.65 38.77
C SER A 398 34.91 -33.39 38.45
N ASN A 399 35.09 -32.57 39.50
CA ASN A 399 36.11 -31.52 39.64
C ASN A 399 35.91 -30.16 38.94
N LYS A 400 34.89 -29.41 39.36
CA LYS A 400 35.03 -27.95 39.54
C LYS A 400 34.42 -27.52 40.87
N PRO A 401 35.12 -26.72 41.70
CA PRO A 401 34.57 -26.26 42.97
C PRO A 401 33.32 -25.42 42.72
N ALA A 402 32.24 -25.76 43.43
CA ALA A 402 30.97 -25.06 43.37
C ALA A 402 31.16 -23.64 43.90
N LYS A 403 30.80 -22.63 43.09
CA LYS A 403 30.67 -21.25 43.56
C LYS A 403 29.71 -21.19 44.73
N THR A 404 30.10 -20.51 45.80
CA THR A 404 29.30 -20.34 47.02
C THR A 404 27.99 -19.61 46.72
N ALA A 405 26.99 -19.81 47.58
CA ALA A 405 25.68 -19.19 47.42
C ALA A 405 25.75 -17.66 47.34
N GLU A 406 26.75 -17.06 48.01
CA GLU A 406 27.03 -15.62 47.99
C GLU A 406 27.55 -15.14 46.64
N GLU A 407 28.44 -15.88 45.98
CA GLU A 407 28.93 -15.53 44.64
C GLU A 407 27.81 -15.63 43.57
N LYS A 408 26.89 -16.59 43.73
CA LYS A 408 25.72 -16.71 42.85
C LYS A 408 24.72 -15.58 43.10
N ALA A 409 24.47 -15.23 44.35
CA ALA A 409 23.61 -14.11 44.71
C ALA A 409 24.19 -12.77 44.24
N ALA A 410 25.51 -12.57 44.33
CA ALA A 410 26.20 -11.39 43.85
C ALA A 410 26.10 -11.24 42.32
N ALA A 411 26.32 -12.31 41.55
CA ALA A 411 26.18 -12.30 40.10
C ALA A 411 24.74 -12.05 39.62
N ILE A 412 23.75 -12.57 40.36
CA ILE A 412 22.32 -12.30 40.10
C ILE A 412 21.99 -10.84 40.43
N LYS A 413 22.54 -10.30 41.52
CA LYS A 413 22.32 -8.90 41.92
C LYS A 413 22.96 -7.92 40.94
N GLU A 414 24.19 -8.19 40.51
CA GLU A 414 24.95 -7.38 39.55
C GLU A 414 24.30 -7.38 38.15
N SER A 415 23.82 -8.54 37.69
CA SER A 415 23.07 -8.62 36.42
C SER A 415 21.71 -7.93 36.51
N THR A 416 21.00 -8.05 37.63
CA THR A 416 19.71 -7.37 37.86
C THR A 416 19.88 -5.85 37.92
N GLU A 417 20.93 -5.34 38.58
CA GLU A 417 21.26 -3.92 38.63
C GLU A 417 21.66 -3.37 37.26
N TYR A 418 22.42 -4.12 36.45
CA TYR A 418 22.81 -3.74 35.09
C TYR A 418 21.60 -3.54 34.16
N TYR A 419 20.58 -4.39 34.23
CA TYR A 419 19.36 -4.24 33.42
C TYR A 419 18.39 -3.18 33.95
N ASN A 420 18.44 -2.87 35.25
CA ASN A 420 17.52 -1.92 35.89
C ASN A 420 17.96 -0.45 35.78
N LYS A 421 19.23 -0.17 35.51
CA LYS A 421 19.77 1.20 35.55
C LYS A 421 19.22 2.15 34.47
N ASN A 422 18.50 1.65 33.45
CA ASN A 422 17.99 2.43 32.32
C ASN A 422 16.59 1.99 31.84
N ALA A 423 15.70 1.56 32.74
CA ALA A 423 14.35 1.16 32.35
C ALA A 423 13.47 2.38 31.99
N LYS A 424 13.09 2.50 30.71
CA LYS A 424 12.14 3.54 30.27
C LYS A 424 10.75 3.34 30.93
N PRO A 425 10.05 4.43 31.32
CA PRO A 425 8.68 4.36 31.78
C PRO A 425 7.81 3.59 30.78
N GLY A 426 7.07 2.58 31.24
CA GLY A 426 6.18 1.75 30.41
C GLY A 426 6.82 0.51 29.76
N SER A 427 8.13 0.28 29.90
CA SER A 427 8.80 -0.92 29.39
C SER A 427 8.48 -2.19 30.21
N LEU A 428 8.66 -3.37 29.61
CA LEU A 428 8.52 -4.68 30.28
C LEU A 428 9.36 -4.76 31.58
N ALA A 429 10.54 -4.14 31.60
CA ALA A 429 11.40 -4.05 32.78
C ALA A 429 10.80 -3.16 33.89
N ALA A 430 10.13 -2.06 33.54
CA ALA A 430 9.43 -1.22 34.50
C ALA A 430 8.20 -1.94 35.11
N LYS A 431 7.47 -2.70 34.31
CA LYS A 431 6.34 -3.53 34.79
C LYS A 431 6.82 -4.68 35.69
N ALA A 432 7.95 -5.31 35.36
CA ALA A 432 8.55 -6.34 36.21
C ALA A 432 8.98 -5.78 37.59
N ASN A 433 9.50 -4.54 37.65
CA ASN A 433 9.83 -3.89 38.91
C ASN A 433 8.60 -3.54 39.77
N MET A 434 7.49 -3.13 39.16
CA MET A 434 6.24 -2.90 39.92
C MET A 434 5.70 -4.18 40.54
N VAL A 435 5.71 -5.31 39.80
CA VAL A 435 5.24 -6.60 40.32
C VAL A 435 6.15 -7.10 41.45
N LYS A 436 7.46 -6.89 41.32
CA LYS A 436 8.42 -7.22 42.38
C LYS A 436 8.19 -6.38 43.64
N GLN A 437 8.06 -5.06 43.51
CA GLN A 437 7.79 -4.15 44.64
C GLN A 437 6.43 -4.43 45.30
N TYR A 438 5.42 -4.83 44.53
CA TYR A 438 4.11 -5.23 45.04
C TYR A 438 4.20 -6.53 45.86
N ASN A 439 4.96 -7.53 45.40
CA ASN A 439 5.15 -8.78 46.12
C ASN A 439 6.00 -8.62 47.39
N GLU A 440 6.99 -7.72 47.38
CA GLU A 440 7.81 -7.39 48.57
C GLU A 440 7.02 -6.59 49.62
N LYS A 441 6.03 -5.79 49.22
CA LYS A 441 5.17 -5.05 50.16
C LYS A 441 4.02 -5.88 50.74
N ASN A 442 3.51 -6.86 50.01
CA ASN A 442 2.32 -7.63 50.40
C ASN A 442 2.64 -9.00 51.00
N ASN A 443 3.90 -9.44 51.00
CA ASN A 443 4.34 -10.55 51.85
C ASN A 443 4.92 -9.98 53.15
N LYS A 444 4.03 -9.77 54.14
CA LYS A 444 4.40 -9.72 55.56
C LYS A 444 3.97 -11.03 56.22
#